data_AF-A6GF65-F1
#
_entry.id   AF-A6GF65-F1
#
_cell.length_a   1.000
_cell.length_b   1.000
_cell.length_c   1.000
_cell.angle_alpha   90.00
_cell.angle_beta   90.00
_cell.angle_gamma   90.00
#
_symmetry.space_group_name_H-M   'P 1'
#
loop_
_entity.id
_entity.type
_entity.pdbx_description
1 polymer ?
#
loop_
_entity_poly.entity_id
_entity_poly.type
_entity_poly.pdbx_seq_one_letter_code
_entity_poly.pdbx_strand_id
1 'polypeptide(L)'
;MRKAHVSWYTLRTMRGCTIASTVIVILGALLSGCGDDGYAETFGDGIATVDTSAGSSEDDDEGSDASSDEGSDASSGEGSGSSSDEGSGSSSGESDESTDTEDTGTTTGGEAFEHDNPFGIGLVIPGNQQQLDLAANLAGARGGVRLTFAGITKDMHDAPAEWKSAVQLSYDRDLVPYVRLGPPWDDRRVRNQSDDAAHVIYGAYAQAYADTVASLPTREGWPLYVEVHNEPNLCYEWACDPGDGNDGWLPYETAAAEYAHMLADVADALHGLGDPRIRVLNGGLAPGGTVSCECGGEGFQPGITSIEYIQAMLAAEPGLIAKLDAWASHAYPAEGKGWGFFVPYDGPGGQAHTGLVYYQDERAAIGADLPVVMTETGWTTELGGSHEQIAGWTVNAYEHVWLADPGIIAVLPFQLMDPNWDAFSWADGGGNPRPVYTAVRALRCGLG
;
A
#
# COMPACT_ATOMS: atom_id res chain seq x y z
N MET A 1 -14.93 -1.55 12.52
CA MET A 1 -14.27 -0.53 11.67
C MET A 1 -14.37 0.81 12.38
N ARG A 2 -13.42 1.10 13.28
CA ARG A 2 -13.21 2.49 13.69
C ARG A 2 -12.60 3.18 12.47
N LYS A 3 -12.96 4.44 12.20
CA LYS A 3 -12.30 5.20 11.14
C LYS A 3 -10.81 5.19 11.45
N ALA A 4 -9.99 4.59 10.58
CA ALA A 4 -8.59 4.98 10.50
C ALA A 4 -8.63 6.48 10.19
N HIS A 5 -8.44 7.31 11.21
CA HIS A 5 -8.25 8.74 11.04
C HIS A 5 -6.91 8.88 10.36
N VAL A 6 -6.88 8.78 9.03
CA VAL A 6 -5.72 9.22 8.27
C VAL A 6 -5.73 10.74 8.35
N SER A 7 -5.09 11.23 9.40
CA SER A 7 -4.99 12.64 9.74
C SER A 7 -3.93 13.26 8.84
N TRP A 8 -4.32 13.64 7.63
CA TRP A 8 -3.48 14.43 6.73
C TRP A 8 -3.39 15.86 7.27
N TYR A 9 -2.31 16.17 7.99
CA TYR A 9 -2.13 17.50 8.56
C TYR A 9 -1.70 18.50 7.49
N THR A 10 -2.62 19.40 7.12
CA THR A 10 -2.30 20.62 6.36
C THR A 10 -1.55 21.60 7.27
N LEU A 11 -0.28 21.90 6.96
CA LEU A 11 0.42 23.06 7.51
C LEU A 11 -0.27 24.33 6.99
N ARG A 12 -1.18 24.87 7.82
CA ARG A 12 -1.98 26.05 7.51
C ARG A 12 -1.11 27.30 7.53
N THR A 13 -0.60 27.73 6.37
CA THR A 13 0.00 29.05 6.21
C THR A 13 -1.10 30.13 6.17
N MET A 14 -0.83 31.26 6.82
CA MET A 14 -1.78 32.36 7.01
C MET A 14 -2.09 33.11 5.70
N ARG A 15 -3.37 33.42 5.52
CA ARG A 15 -4.05 34.05 4.38
C ARG A 15 -3.43 35.35 3.85
N GLY A 16 -3.60 35.56 2.54
CA GLY A 16 -3.72 36.90 1.96
C GLY A 16 -4.07 36.95 0.45
N CYS A 17 -5.27 37.46 0.15
CA CYS A 17 -5.71 38.09 -1.11
C CYS A 17 -6.43 37.28 -2.22
N THR A 18 -7.71 37.65 -2.40
CA THR A 18 -8.68 37.26 -3.43
C THR A 18 -8.49 38.05 -4.73
N ILE A 19 -8.62 37.43 -5.92
CA ILE A 19 -9.25 38.03 -7.11
C ILE A 19 -9.94 36.91 -7.92
N ALA A 20 -11.22 37.14 -8.24
CA ALA A 20 -12.06 36.29 -9.08
C ALA A 20 -11.85 36.60 -10.57
N SER A 21 -11.98 35.60 -11.45
CA SER A 21 -12.43 35.80 -12.84
C SER A 21 -12.93 34.49 -13.46
N THR A 22 -14.15 34.57 -13.98
CA THR A 22 -14.88 33.56 -14.74
C THR A 22 -14.36 33.48 -16.18
N VAL A 23 -14.16 32.27 -16.71
CA VAL A 23 -14.10 32.03 -18.16
C VAL A 23 -14.85 30.72 -18.48
N ILE A 24 -15.83 30.84 -19.38
CA ILE A 24 -16.57 29.73 -20.01
C ILE A 24 -15.84 29.37 -21.30
N VAL A 25 -15.54 28.08 -21.52
CA VAL A 25 -15.23 27.54 -22.84
C VAL A 25 -16.02 26.25 -23.04
N ILE A 26 -16.85 26.26 -24.09
CA ILE A 26 -17.55 25.09 -24.64
C ILE A 26 -16.67 24.55 -25.77
N LEU A 27 -16.39 23.25 -25.76
CA LEU A 27 -15.96 22.52 -26.95
C LEU A 27 -16.44 21.07 -26.84
N GLY A 28 -17.36 20.72 -27.72
CA GLY A 28 -17.76 19.34 -27.99
C GLY A 28 -16.86 18.73 -29.07
N ALA A 29 -16.52 17.46 -28.90
CA ALA A 29 -16.09 16.61 -29.99
C ALA A 29 -16.55 15.17 -29.75
N LEU A 30 -16.91 14.55 -30.88
CA LEU A 30 -17.41 13.20 -31.10
C LEU A 30 -16.57 12.10 -30.45
N LEU A 31 -17.20 11.23 -29.67
CA LEU A 31 -16.69 9.89 -29.38
C LEU A 31 -17.39 8.88 -30.30
N SER A 32 -16.58 8.22 -31.12
CA SER A 32 -16.95 7.01 -31.86
C SER A 32 -16.59 5.80 -30.99
N GLY A 33 -17.44 4.77 -31.08
CA GLY A 33 -17.68 3.80 -30.02
C GLY A 33 -16.54 2.82 -29.72
N CYS A 34 -16.41 2.49 -28.44
CA CYS A 34 -15.97 1.18 -27.99
C CYS A 34 -17.14 0.21 -28.19
N GLY A 35 -16.86 -1.01 -28.66
CA GLY A 35 -17.87 -2.05 -28.86
C GLY A 35 -18.64 -2.35 -27.58
N ASP A 36 -19.97 -2.29 -27.65
CA ASP A 36 -20.87 -2.93 -26.70
C ASP A 36 -20.74 -4.44 -26.88
N ASP A 37 -20.01 -5.10 -25.98
CA ASP A 37 -20.17 -6.53 -25.77
C ASP A 37 -21.37 -6.72 -24.84
N GLY A 38 -22.45 -7.22 -25.44
CA GLY A 38 -23.78 -7.22 -24.86
C GLY A 38 -23.91 -8.06 -23.59
N TYR A 39 -24.33 -7.39 -22.51
CA TYR A 39 -25.13 -8.00 -21.44
C TYR A 39 -26.58 -7.57 -21.61
N ALA A 40 -27.38 -8.47 -22.19
CA ALA A 40 -28.84 -8.33 -22.20
C ALA A 40 -29.40 -9.08 -20.99
N GLU A 41 -29.71 -8.36 -19.91
CA GLU A 41 -30.60 -8.85 -18.86
C GLU A 41 -31.92 -8.05 -18.86
N THR A 42 -32.99 -8.79 -19.15
CA THR A 42 -34.38 -8.37 -19.01
C THR A 42 -34.73 -8.17 -17.53
N PHE A 43 -34.98 -6.93 -17.12
CA PHE A 43 -35.67 -6.65 -15.85
C PHE A 43 -37.19 -6.60 -16.07
N GLY A 44 -37.88 -7.56 -15.44
CA GLY A 44 -39.32 -7.55 -15.28
C GLY A 44 -39.73 -6.74 -14.04
N ASP A 45 -40.77 -5.94 -14.21
CA ASP A 45 -41.42 -5.13 -13.18
C ASP A 45 -41.85 -5.96 -11.95
N GLY A 46 -41.48 -5.48 -10.77
CA GLY A 46 -41.91 -6.04 -9.49
C GLY A 46 -41.87 -5.00 -8.38
N ILE A 47 -42.91 -4.15 -8.32
CA ILE A 47 -43.15 -3.21 -7.23
C ILE A 47 -43.52 -4.00 -5.96
N ALA A 48 -42.74 -3.85 -4.89
CA ALA A 48 -43.13 -4.23 -3.55
C ALA A 48 -42.91 -3.04 -2.59
N THR A 49 -44.02 -2.50 -2.10
CA THR A 49 -44.09 -1.50 -1.03
C THR A 49 -43.76 -2.14 0.31
N VAL A 50 -42.82 -1.56 1.07
CA VAL A 50 -42.56 -1.91 2.46
C VAL A 50 -43.09 -0.80 3.37
N ASP A 51 -43.97 -1.23 4.27
CA ASP A 51 -44.66 -0.46 5.30
C ASP A 51 -43.74 -0.31 6.52
N THR A 52 -43.57 0.92 7.03
CA THR A 52 -42.81 1.20 8.25
C THR A 52 -43.75 1.75 9.31
N SER A 53 -44.28 0.87 10.15
CA SER A 53 -44.95 1.27 11.39
C SER A 53 -43.94 1.26 12.55
N ALA A 54 -43.69 2.44 13.09
CA ALA A 54 -42.98 2.66 14.34
C ALA A 54 -43.77 2.09 15.54
N GLY A 55 -43.07 1.41 16.44
CA GLY A 55 -43.59 0.95 17.72
C GLY A 55 -42.61 1.29 18.83
N SER A 56 -42.98 2.29 19.62
CA SER A 56 -42.36 2.67 20.90
C SER A 56 -42.83 1.73 22.02
N SER A 57 -41.94 1.37 22.93
CA SER A 57 -42.30 1.08 24.32
C SER A 57 -41.12 1.39 25.23
N GLU A 58 -41.34 2.39 26.08
CA GLU A 58 -40.66 2.63 27.35
C GLU A 58 -41.00 1.50 28.33
N ASP A 59 -40.10 1.24 29.29
CA ASP A 59 -40.37 1.18 30.74
C ASP A 59 -39.19 0.50 31.47
N ASP A 60 -38.50 1.31 32.28
CA ASP A 60 -38.14 1.13 33.70
C ASP A 60 -37.75 -0.27 34.24
N ASP A 61 -36.61 -0.40 34.94
CA ASP A 61 -36.57 -0.23 36.41
C ASP A 61 -35.21 -0.56 37.07
N GLU A 62 -34.86 0.30 38.03
CA GLU A 62 -34.13 0.19 39.32
C GLU A 62 -32.98 -0.80 39.67
N GLY A 63 -32.02 -0.25 40.44
CA GLY A 63 -31.34 -0.92 41.58
C GLY A 63 -29.80 -0.90 41.54
N SER A 64 -29.08 0.10 42.06
CA SER A 64 -28.72 0.43 43.46
C SER A 64 -27.56 -0.38 44.08
N ASP A 65 -26.63 0.38 44.71
CA ASP A 65 -25.70 0.03 45.81
C ASP A 65 -24.47 -0.85 45.50
N ALA A 66 -23.31 -0.73 46.15
CA ALA A 66 -22.65 0.26 47.01
C ALA A 66 -21.26 -0.33 47.36
N SER A 67 -20.24 0.51 47.62
CA SER A 67 -19.11 0.29 48.57
C SER A 67 -18.13 -0.89 48.28
N SER A 68 -16.86 -0.96 48.67
CA SER A 68 -15.94 -0.19 49.53
C SER A 68 -14.53 -0.81 49.39
N ASP A 69 -13.54 -0.08 49.94
CA ASP A 69 -12.30 -0.56 50.58
C ASP A 69 -11.04 -0.96 49.78
N GLU A 70 -10.07 -0.04 49.86
CA GLU A 70 -8.79 -0.11 50.63
C GLU A 70 -7.89 -1.37 50.61
N GLY A 71 -6.58 -1.09 50.46
CA GLY A 71 -5.46 -1.91 50.97
C GLY A 71 -4.39 -2.20 49.92
N SER A 72 -3.30 -1.43 49.78
CA SER A 72 -2.09 -1.30 50.62
C SER A 72 -0.98 -2.34 50.33
N ASP A 73 0.21 -1.77 50.06
CA ASP A 73 1.57 -2.24 50.41
C ASP A 73 2.33 -3.31 49.59
N ALA A 74 3.41 -2.79 48.99
CA ALA A 74 4.83 -3.17 49.13
C ALA A 74 5.33 -4.57 48.73
N SER A 75 6.31 -4.59 47.81
CA SER A 75 7.64 -5.17 48.10
C SER A 75 8.66 -4.79 47.03
N SER A 76 9.72 -4.13 47.49
CA SER A 76 11.02 -3.96 46.86
C SER A 76 11.73 -5.29 46.60
N GLY A 77 12.49 -5.37 45.51
CA GLY A 77 13.47 -6.42 45.25
C GLY A 77 14.69 -5.84 44.53
N GLU A 78 15.76 -5.62 45.30
CA GLU A 78 17.06 -5.15 44.86
C GLU A 78 17.83 -6.26 44.11
N GLY A 79 18.56 -5.89 43.05
CA GLY A 79 19.49 -6.77 42.34
C GLY A 79 20.70 -5.99 41.82
N SER A 80 21.70 -5.83 42.67
CA SER A 80 23.11 -5.51 42.30
C SER A 80 23.75 -6.81 41.78
N GLY A 81 24.67 -6.91 40.82
CA GLY A 81 25.70 -6.04 40.25
C GLY A 81 27.00 -6.88 40.11
N SER A 82 27.84 -6.58 39.10
CA SER A 82 29.27 -6.98 38.94
C SER A 82 29.55 -8.43 38.42
N SER A 83 30.54 -8.78 37.59
CA SER A 83 31.57 -8.12 36.74
C SER A 83 32.42 -9.20 36.03
N SER A 84 33.19 -8.80 35.00
CA SER A 84 34.51 -9.34 34.52
C SER A 84 34.51 -10.77 33.94
N ASP A 85 35.24 -11.16 32.88
CA ASP A 85 36.51 -10.76 32.25
C ASP A 85 36.46 -11.23 30.77
N GLU A 86 36.87 -10.44 29.77
CA GLU A 86 38.19 -10.46 29.10
C GLU A 86 38.74 -11.82 28.62
N GLY A 87 38.99 -11.91 27.30
CA GLY A 87 39.65 -13.05 26.67
C GLY A 87 39.88 -12.85 25.17
N SER A 88 40.78 -11.93 24.82
CA SER A 88 41.29 -11.72 23.45
C SER A 88 42.06 -12.93 22.92
N GLY A 89 41.79 -13.32 21.67
CA GLY A 89 42.56 -14.32 20.92
C GLY A 89 42.79 -13.85 19.49
N SER A 90 43.94 -13.22 19.27
CA SER A 90 44.49 -12.88 17.95
C SER A 90 45.19 -14.10 17.35
N SER A 91 44.92 -14.40 16.08
CA SER A 91 45.70 -15.36 15.28
C SER A 91 45.66 -14.98 13.81
N SER A 92 46.79 -14.48 13.35
CA SER A 92 47.21 -14.29 11.96
C SER A 92 47.47 -15.62 11.23
N GLY A 93 47.05 -15.71 9.97
CA GLY A 93 47.54 -16.68 8.98
C GLY A 93 47.02 -16.23 7.60
N GLU A 94 47.86 -15.57 6.80
CA GLU A 94 48.65 -16.16 5.71
C GLU A 94 47.78 -16.73 4.56
N SER A 95 47.82 -15.94 3.48
CA SER A 95 47.66 -16.25 2.06
C SER A 95 47.57 -17.72 1.65
N ASP A 96 46.55 -18.03 0.85
CA ASP A 96 46.75 -18.84 -0.36
C ASP A 96 45.83 -18.38 -1.49
N GLU A 97 46.47 -18.17 -2.62
CA GLU A 97 45.97 -17.74 -3.91
C GLU A 97 45.54 -19.00 -4.68
N SER A 98 44.23 -19.24 -4.82
CA SER A 98 43.70 -20.27 -5.73
C SER A 98 42.69 -19.66 -6.69
N THR A 99 43.14 -19.55 -7.94
CA THR A 99 42.33 -19.24 -9.11
C THR A 99 41.46 -20.45 -9.46
N ASP A 100 40.20 -20.42 -9.03
CA ASP A 100 39.16 -21.28 -9.60
C ASP A 100 38.20 -20.43 -10.44
N THR A 101 38.26 -20.69 -11.74
CA THR A 101 37.33 -20.22 -12.76
C THR A 101 35.93 -20.74 -12.42
N GLU A 102 35.13 -19.89 -11.78
CA GLU A 102 33.69 -20.10 -11.68
C GLU A 102 33.04 -19.85 -13.04
N ASP A 103 32.55 -20.95 -13.58
CA ASP A 103 31.57 -21.05 -14.64
C ASP A 103 30.40 -20.10 -14.33
N THR A 104 30.34 -18.99 -15.07
CA THR A 104 29.22 -18.06 -15.01
C THR A 104 28.00 -18.76 -15.59
N GLY A 105 27.30 -19.49 -14.72
CA GLY A 105 26.02 -20.10 -14.99
C GLY A 105 25.13 -19.08 -15.67
N THR A 106 24.81 -19.36 -16.93
CA THR A 106 23.79 -18.64 -17.67
C THR A 106 22.49 -18.84 -16.91
N THR A 107 22.11 -17.85 -16.11
CA THR A 107 20.78 -17.75 -15.53
C THR A 107 19.80 -17.87 -16.69
N THR A 108 19.07 -18.98 -16.70
CA THR A 108 17.98 -19.23 -17.63
C THR A 108 17.00 -18.09 -17.47
N GLY A 109 17.05 -17.14 -18.39
CA GLY A 109 16.10 -16.04 -18.47
C GLY A 109 14.72 -16.63 -18.59
N GLY A 110 13.98 -16.64 -17.48
CA GLY A 110 12.53 -16.74 -17.53
C GLY A 110 12.07 -15.65 -18.50
N GLU A 111 11.26 -16.04 -19.48
CA GLU A 111 10.70 -15.08 -20.44
C GLU A 111 10.13 -13.91 -19.65
N ALA A 112 10.67 -12.72 -19.90
CA ALA A 112 10.17 -11.51 -19.26
C ALA A 112 8.68 -11.41 -19.59
N PHE A 113 7.84 -11.39 -18.56
CA PHE A 113 6.42 -11.13 -18.77
C PHE A 113 6.30 -9.71 -19.33
N GLU A 114 5.97 -9.60 -20.62
CA GLU A 114 5.66 -8.30 -21.22
C GLU A 114 4.39 -7.76 -20.55
N HIS A 115 4.56 -6.71 -19.74
CA HIS A 115 3.47 -6.04 -19.06
C HIS A 115 3.03 -4.84 -19.91
N ASP A 116 2.16 -5.12 -20.88
CA ASP A 116 1.84 -4.15 -21.94
C ASP A 116 0.76 -3.14 -21.54
N ASN A 117 0.11 -3.34 -20.38
CA ASN A 117 -1.01 -2.52 -19.94
C ASN A 117 -0.78 -1.92 -18.54
N PRO A 118 -0.28 -0.67 -18.46
CA PRO A 118 -0.01 -0.04 -17.18
C PRO A 118 -1.26 0.48 -16.45
N PHE A 119 -2.45 0.38 -17.05
CA PHE A 119 -3.67 0.87 -16.43
C PHE A 119 -4.16 -0.09 -15.36
N GLY A 120 -4.59 0.46 -14.23
CA GLY A 120 -5.21 -0.30 -13.16
C GLY A 120 -5.92 0.57 -12.13
N ILE A 121 -6.35 -0.05 -11.04
CA ILE A 121 -7.04 0.62 -9.94
C ILE A 121 -6.87 -0.15 -8.63
N GLY A 122 -6.81 0.58 -7.51
CA GLY A 122 -6.76 -0.01 -6.19
C GLY A 122 -8.12 -0.23 -5.54
N LEU A 123 -8.26 -1.36 -4.83
CA LEU A 123 -9.40 -1.66 -3.95
C LEU A 123 -8.92 -1.71 -2.50
N VAL A 124 -9.68 -1.09 -1.60
CA VAL A 124 -9.39 -1.09 -0.14
C VAL A 124 -9.92 -2.33 0.58
N ILE A 125 -10.40 -3.32 -0.17
CA ILE A 125 -10.91 -4.61 0.33
C ILE A 125 -10.50 -5.70 -0.67
N PRO A 126 -10.75 -7.00 -0.39
CA PRO A 126 -10.47 -8.05 -1.35
C PRO A 126 -11.12 -7.86 -2.71
N GLY A 127 -12.25 -7.14 -2.78
CA GLY A 127 -13.00 -6.91 -4.01
C GLY A 127 -14.17 -7.87 -4.15
N ASN A 128 -15.31 -7.34 -4.60
CA ASN A 128 -16.47 -8.14 -4.97
C ASN A 128 -16.65 -8.18 -6.50
N GLN A 129 -17.62 -8.97 -6.97
CA GLN A 129 -17.91 -9.10 -8.39
C GLN A 129 -18.12 -7.75 -9.10
N GLN A 130 -18.94 -6.85 -8.52
CA GLN A 130 -19.21 -5.54 -9.11
C GLN A 130 -17.95 -4.67 -9.22
N GLN A 131 -17.13 -4.63 -8.18
CA GLN A 131 -15.86 -3.88 -8.18
C GLN A 131 -14.89 -4.44 -9.23
N LEU A 132 -14.81 -5.77 -9.36
CA LEU A 132 -13.93 -6.40 -10.34
C LEU A 132 -14.45 -6.22 -11.78
N ASP A 133 -15.76 -6.19 -12.00
CA ASP A 133 -16.36 -5.82 -13.30
C ASP A 133 -16.01 -4.38 -13.70
N LEU A 134 -16.10 -3.44 -12.75
CA LEU A 134 -15.69 -2.05 -12.94
C LEU A 134 -14.17 -1.93 -13.18
N ALA A 135 -13.34 -2.64 -12.40
CA ALA A 135 -11.90 -2.66 -12.59
C ALA A 135 -11.52 -3.19 -13.97
N ALA A 136 -12.14 -4.28 -14.43
CA ALA A 136 -11.94 -4.84 -15.77
C ALA A 136 -12.35 -3.86 -16.87
N ASN A 137 -13.51 -3.22 -16.72
CA ASN A 137 -13.97 -2.23 -17.68
C ASN A 137 -13.05 -1.00 -17.76
N LEU A 138 -12.47 -0.57 -16.63
CA LEU A 138 -11.53 0.55 -16.53
C LEU A 138 -10.12 0.24 -17.04
N ALA A 139 -9.54 -0.88 -16.57
CA ALA A 139 -8.14 -1.25 -16.76
C ALA A 139 -7.93 -2.07 -18.04
N GLY A 140 -8.89 -2.91 -18.41
CA GLY A 140 -8.89 -3.69 -19.65
C GLY A 140 -8.10 -4.99 -19.48
N ALA A 141 -8.00 -5.76 -20.56
CA ALA A 141 -7.25 -7.01 -20.53
C ALA A 141 -5.79 -6.75 -20.13
N ARG A 142 -5.27 -7.58 -19.22
CA ARG A 142 -3.94 -7.48 -18.61
C ARG A 142 -3.71 -6.21 -17.79
N GLY A 143 -4.75 -5.42 -17.52
CA GLY A 143 -4.67 -4.29 -16.59
C GLY A 143 -4.57 -4.76 -15.15
N GLY A 144 -4.03 -3.91 -14.29
CA GLY A 144 -3.82 -4.23 -12.87
C GLY A 144 -5.04 -3.99 -11.99
N VAL A 145 -5.21 -4.83 -10.96
CA VAL A 145 -6.12 -4.56 -9.85
C VAL A 145 -5.42 -4.83 -8.52
N ARG A 146 -5.35 -3.81 -7.65
CA ARG A 146 -4.82 -4.01 -6.30
C ARG A 146 -5.92 -4.52 -5.37
N LEU A 147 -5.70 -5.67 -4.75
CA LEU A 147 -6.61 -6.28 -3.79
C LEU A 147 -6.01 -6.14 -2.39
N THR A 148 -6.76 -5.61 -1.44
CA THR A 148 -6.25 -5.43 -0.08
C THR A 148 -6.70 -6.57 0.82
N PHE A 149 -5.73 -7.36 1.29
CA PHE A 149 -5.91 -8.52 2.15
C PHE A 149 -5.31 -8.23 3.53
N ALA A 150 -6.17 -7.72 4.42
CA ALA A 150 -5.80 -7.43 5.80
C ALA A 150 -6.07 -8.63 6.71
N GLY A 151 -5.16 -8.91 7.63
CA GLY A 151 -5.35 -9.94 8.65
C GLY A 151 -4.33 -11.07 8.63
N ILE A 152 -3.20 -10.90 7.93
CA ILE A 152 -2.14 -11.90 7.99
C ILE A 152 -1.43 -11.86 9.34
N THR A 153 -1.31 -13.03 9.97
CA THR A 153 -0.60 -13.26 11.23
C THR A 153 0.33 -14.46 11.08
N LYS A 154 1.32 -14.62 11.97
CA LYS A 154 2.27 -15.75 11.90
C LYS A 154 1.66 -17.14 12.07
N ASP A 155 0.40 -17.23 12.53
CA ASP A 155 -0.33 -18.48 12.69
C ASP A 155 -1.21 -18.84 11.47
N MET A 156 -1.14 -18.02 10.41
CA MET A 156 -1.96 -18.20 9.22
C MET A 156 -1.31 -19.20 8.25
N HIS A 157 -2.06 -20.23 7.85
CA HIS A 157 -1.58 -21.31 6.97
C HIS A 157 -2.40 -21.48 5.69
N ASP A 158 -3.41 -20.64 5.48
CA ASP A 158 -4.31 -20.72 4.33
C ASP A 158 -5.00 -19.38 4.10
N ALA A 159 -5.18 -18.99 2.84
CA ALA A 159 -5.93 -17.79 2.51
C ALA A 159 -7.44 -18.01 2.74
N PRO A 160 -8.17 -17.01 3.28
CA PRO A 160 -9.62 -17.06 3.40
C PRO A 160 -10.28 -17.25 2.03
N ALA A 161 -11.44 -17.89 2.02
CA ALA A 161 -12.19 -18.18 0.80
C ALA A 161 -12.50 -16.91 -0.01
N GLU A 162 -12.74 -15.78 0.64
CA GLU A 162 -12.99 -14.50 -0.01
C GLU A 162 -11.77 -13.97 -0.79
N TRP A 163 -10.55 -14.16 -0.29
CA TRP A 163 -9.31 -13.74 -0.98
C TRP A 163 -9.07 -14.62 -2.19
N LYS A 164 -9.24 -15.95 -2.03
CA LYS A 164 -9.16 -16.91 -3.13
C LYS A 164 -10.18 -16.56 -4.22
N SER A 165 -11.42 -16.28 -3.84
CA SER A 165 -12.47 -15.87 -4.76
C SER A 165 -12.11 -14.58 -5.51
N ALA A 166 -11.61 -13.56 -4.82
CA ALA A 166 -11.22 -12.30 -5.43
C ALA A 166 -10.07 -12.45 -6.45
N VAL A 167 -9.04 -13.24 -6.12
CA VAL A 167 -7.95 -13.54 -7.07
C VAL A 167 -8.48 -14.31 -8.28
N GLN A 168 -9.31 -15.33 -8.08
CA GLN A 168 -9.91 -16.07 -9.20
C GLN A 168 -10.75 -15.16 -10.09
N LEU A 169 -11.63 -14.34 -9.50
CA LEU A 169 -12.49 -13.42 -10.24
C LEU A 169 -11.70 -12.35 -10.99
N SER A 170 -10.51 -11.98 -10.50
CA SER A 170 -9.59 -11.09 -11.22
C SER A 170 -9.07 -11.79 -12.47
N TYR A 171 -8.57 -13.02 -12.34
CA TYR A 171 -8.12 -13.79 -13.50
C TYR A 171 -9.24 -14.08 -14.50
N ASP A 172 -10.46 -14.35 -14.06
CA ASP A 172 -11.62 -14.60 -14.94
C ASP A 172 -11.97 -13.37 -15.80
N ARG A 173 -11.48 -12.19 -15.44
CA ARG A 173 -11.66 -10.91 -16.14
C ARG A 173 -10.43 -10.44 -16.89
N ASP A 174 -9.43 -11.30 -17.03
CA ASP A 174 -8.13 -10.92 -17.57
C ASP A 174 -7.52 -9.72 -16.83
N LEU A 175 -7.62 -9.67 -15.50
CA LEU A 175 -6.92 -8.71 -14.66
C LEU A 175 -5.69 -9.33 -14.01
N VAL A 176 -4.63 -8.53 -13.85
CA VAL A 176 -3.42 -8.90 -13.10
C VAL A 176 -3.64 -8.55 -11.63
N PRO A 177 -3.69 -9.53 -10.72
CA PRO A 177 -3.84 -9.26 -9.30
C PRO A 177 -2.54 -8.76 -8.67
N TYR A 178 -2.65 -7.62 -7.98
CA TYR A 178 -1.64 -7.07 -7.07
C TYR A 178 -2.18 -7.21 -5.65
N VAL A 179 -1.77 -8.23 -4.90
CA VAL A 179 -2.29 -8.51 -3.56
C VAL A 179 -1.43 -7.82 -2.51
N ARG A 180 -2.04 -6.89 -1.76
CA ARG A 180 -1.41 -6.31 -0.58
C ARG A 180 -1.75 -7.15 0.63
N LEU A 181 -0.76 -7.81 1.19
CA LEU A 181 -0.88 -8.57 2.43
C LEU A 181 -0.39 -7.71 3.59
N GLY A 182 -1.20 -7.58 4.62
CA GLY A 182 -0.86 -6.79 5.80
C GLY A 182 -1.60 -7.27 7.05
N PRO A 183 -1.28 -6.70 8.22
CA PRO A 183 -1.93 -7.04 9.48
C PRO A 183 -3.43 -6.71 9.44
N PRO A 184 -4.21 -7.10 10.46
CA PRO A 184 -5.57 -6.60 10.63
C PRO A 184 -5.61 -5.06 10.55
N TRP A 185 -6.67 -4.48 9.96
CA TRP A 185 -6.79 -3.03 9.70
C TRP A 185 -6.58 -2.09 10.89
N ASP A 186 -6.81 -2.56 12.11
CA ASP A 186 -6.68 -1.78 13.34
C ASP A 186 -5.43 -2.22 14.14
N ASP A 187 -4.53 -3.01 13.54
CA ASP A 187 -3.34 -3.55 14.15
C ASP A 187 -2.06 -3.05 13.46
N ARG A 188 -1.35 -2.19 14.17
CA ARG A 188 -0.06 -1.61 13.76
C ARG A 188 1.14 -2.28 14.43
N ARG A 189 0.91 -3.37 15.18
CA ARG A 189 1.94 -4.08 15.95
C ARG A 189 2.61 -5.19 15.13
N VAL A 190 2.97 -4.89 13.89
CA VAL A 190 3.60 -5.86 12.98
C VAL A 190 4.94 -6.37 13.55
N ARG A 191 5.68 -5.51 14.26
CA ARG A 191 6.91 -5.91 14.96
C ARG A 191 6.72 -7.11 15.90
N ASN A 192 5.53 -7.27 16.49
CA ASN A 192 5.23 -8.37 17.43
C ASN A 192 5.09 -9.72 16.73
N GLN A 193 5.07 -9.73 15.39
CA GLN A 193 5.12 -10.95 14.59
C GLN A 193 6.54 -11.52 14.46
N SER A 194 7.57 -10.79 14.90
CA SER A 194 8.95 -11.28 14.92
C SER A 194 9.11 -12.48 15.88
N ASP A 195 10.06 -13.35 15.54
CA ASP A 195 10.48 -14.53 16.29
C ASP A 195 11.53 -14.20 17.36
N ASP A 196 12.06 -12.98 17.37
CA ASP A 196 13.12 -12.55 18.28
C ASP A 196 12.84 -11.19 18.92
N ALA A 197 13.55 -10.90 20.03
CA ALA A 197 13.33 -9.70 20.81
C ALA A 197 13.92 -8.43 20.18
N ALA A 198 14.83 -8.56 19.20
CA ALA A 198 15.36 -7.41 18.46
C ALA A 198 14.49 -7.04 17.25
N HIS A 199 13.44 -7.83 16.96
CA HIS A 199 12.52 -7.62 15.84
C HIS A 199 13.20 -7.64 14.47
N VAL A 200 14.11 -8.60 14.26
CA VAL A 200 14.88 -8.75 13.01
C VAL A 200 14.84 -10.16 12.43
N ILE A 201 14.09 -11.07 13.05
CA ILE A 201 13.82 -12.42 12.54
C ILE A 201 12.31 -12.58 12.40
N TYR A 202 11.82 -12.87 11.20
CA TYR A 202 10.40 -12.99 10.88
C TYR A 202 10.05 -14.32 10.21
N GLY A 203 10.84 -15.38 10.44
CA GLY A 203 10.67 -16.68 9.79
C GLY A 203 9.26 -17.28 9.87
N ALA A 204 8.62 -17.26 11.04
CA ALA A 204 7.25 -17.77 11.19
C ALA A 204 6.23 -16.90 10.44
N TYR A 205 6.41 -15.57 10.49
CA TYR A 205 5.53 -14.64 9.78
C TYR A 205 5.71 -14.75 8.25
N ALA A 206 6.95 -14.85 7.78
CA ALA A 206 7.30 -15.09 6.38
C ALA A 206 6.73 -16.41 5.86
N GLN A 207 6.77 -17.47 6.66
CA GLN A 207 6.12 -18.73 6.30
C GLN A 207 4.61 -18.56 6.17
N ALA A 208 3.97 -17.75 7.01
CA ALA A 208 2.54 -17.46 6.88
C ALA A 208 2.20 -16.70 5.59
N TYR A 209 3.06 -15.79 5.13
CA TYR A 209 2.96 -15.18 3.79
C TYR A 209 3.05 -16.26 2.70
N ALA A 210 4.05 -17.13 2.76
CA ALA A 210 4.24 -18.19 1.78
C ALA A 210 3.06 -19.17 1.74
N ASP A 211 2.58 -19.65 2.88
CA ASP A 211 1.43 -20.55 3.00
C ASP A 211 0.16 -19.90 2.42
N THR A 212 -0.07 -18.63 2.78
CA THR A 212 -1.21 -17.85 2.28
C THR A 212 -1.14 -17.73 0.76
N VAL A 213 -0.01 -17.28 0.20
CA VAL A 213 0.16 -17.08 -1.24
C VAL A 213 0.09 -18.41 -2.00
N ALA A 214 0.68 -19.48 -1.49
CA ALA A 214 0.64 -20.81 -2.10
C ALA A 214 -0.80 -21.36 -2.21
N SER A 215 -1.72 -20.89 -1.35
CA SER A 215 -3.12 -21.29 -1.38
C SER A 215 -4.00 -20.45 -2.31
N LEU A 216 -3.51 -19.30 -2.81
CA LEU A 216 -4.25 -18.47 -3.74
C LEU A 216 -4.33 -19.14 -5.12
N PRO A 217 -5.43 -18.93 -5.88
CA PRO A 217 -5.50 -19.38 -7.25
C PRO A 217 -4.36 -18.82 -8.09
N THR A 218 -3.96 -19.57 -9.11
CA THR A 218 -2.94 -19.14 -10.06
C THR A 218 -3.43 -19.38 -11.48
N ARG A 219 -2.91 -18.61 -12.44
CA ARG A 219 -3.22 -18.76 -13.86
C ARG A 219 -1.93 -18.91 -14.66
N GLU A 220 -1.89 -19.85 -15.59
CA GLU A 220 -0.71 -20.05 -16.44
C GLU A 220 -0.46 -18.79 -17.29
N GLY A 221 0.79 -18.34 -17.35
CA GLY A 221 1.16 -17.15 -18.09
C GLY A 221 0.72 -15.81 -17.47
N TRP A 222 0.23 -15.81 -16.22
CA TRP A 222 -0.18 -14.60 -15.51
C TRP A 222 0.60 -14.44 -14.20
N PRO A 223 1.15 -13.24 -13.93
CA PRO A 223 1.83 -12.98 -12.67
C PRO A 223 0.82 -12.76 -11.53
N LEU A 224 1.30 -13.00 -10.32
CA LEU A 224 0.69 -12.57 -9.06
C LEU A 224 1.70 -11.69 -8.35
N TYR A 225 1.40 -10.40 -8.25
CA TYR A 225 2.24 -9.45 -7.53
C TYR A 225 1.83 -9.41 -6.06
N VAL A 226 2.79 -9.55 -5.15
CA VAL A 226 2.61 -9.58 -3.70
C VAL A 226 3.29 -8.36 -3.11
N GLU A 227 2.49 -7.39 -2.68
CA GLU A 227 2.94 -6.21 -1.94
C GLU A 227 2.98 -6.55 -0.45
N VAL A 228 4.18 -6.45 0.14
CA VAL A 228 4.44 -6.85 1.53
C VAL A 228 4.29 -5.65 2.46
N HIS A 229 3.15 -5.61 3.16
CA HIS A 229 2.73 -4.55 4.09
C HIS A 229 2.32 -3.24 3.39
N ASN A 230 2.11 -2.17 4.16
CA ASN A 230 1.71 -0.84 3.68
C ASN A 230 2.39 0.26 4.50
N GLU A 231 2.98 1.27 3.85
CA GLU A 231 3.55 2.50 4.45
C GLU A 231 4.24 2.31 5.82
N PRO A 232 5.19 1.37 5.98
CA PRO A 232 5.86 1.08 7.26
C PRO A 232 6.62 2.27 7.86
N ASN A 233 6.83 3.34 7.08
CA ASN A 233 7.41 4.59 7.53
C ASN A 233 6.43 5.52 8.27
N LEU A 234 5.20 5.05 8.55
CA LEU A 234 4.19 5.76 9.32
C LEU A 234 3.80 5.03 10.60
N CYS A 235 3.63 5.79 11.69
CA CYS A 235 3.36 5.25 13.03
C CYS A 235 2.00 4.56 13.21
N TYR A 236 1.10 4.66 12.22
CA TYR A 236 -0.16 3.94 12.21
C TYR A 236 -0.09 2.61 11.44
N GLU A 237 1.02 2.34 10.75
CA GLU A 237 1.28 1.06 10.07
C GLU A 237 2.38 0.26 10.77
N TRP A 238 3.30 0.94 11.48
CA TRP A 238 4.39 0.33 12.21
C TRP A 238 4.59 1.02 13.57
N ALA A 239 4.32 0.32 14.67
CA ALA A 239 4.45 0.87 16.02
C ALA A 239 5.04 -0.11 17.03
N CYS A 240 5.62 0.45 18.10
CA CYS A 240 6.12 -0.27 19.27
C CYS A 240 5.13 -0.32 20.43
N ASP A 241 5.26 -1.33 21.29
CA ASP A 241 4.59 -1.38 22.59
C ASP A 241 5.49 -0.82 23.71
N PRO A 242 4.91 -0.35 24.83
CA PRO A 242 5.69 0.13 25.96
C PRO A 242 6.56 -0.98 26.54
N GLY A 243 7.86 -0.71 26.69
CA GLY A 243 8.81 -1.66 27.27
C GLY A 243 9.59 -2.51 26.25
N ASP A 244 9.37 -2.32 24.95
CA ASP A 244 10.11 -3.00 23.85
C ASP A 244 11.56 -2.52 23.70
N GLY A 245 12.24 -2.14 24.79
CA GLY A 245 13.63 -1.67 24.79
C GLY A 245 13.86 -0.28 24.18
N ASN A 246 12.83 0.35 23.64
CA ASN A 246 12.86 1.74 23.19
C ASN A 246 12.51 2.68 24.36
N ASP A 247 13.16 3.86 24.45
CA ASP A 247 12.96 4.88 25.50
C ASP A 247 11.58 5.59 25.40
N GLY A 248 10.51 4.83 25.15
CA GLY A 248 9.16 5.29 24.86
C GLY A 248 8.94 5.74 23.42
N TRP A 249 9.97 5.75 22.58
CA TRP A 249 9.89 6.17 21.17
C TRP A 249 10.70 5.24 20.27
N LEU A 250 10.07 4.75 19.19
CA LEU A 250 10.72 3.99 18.13
C LEU A 250 11.26 4.96 17.08
N PRO A 251 12.59 5.11 16.93
CA PRO A 251 13.17 5.92 15.86
C PRO A 251 13.00 5.25 14.50
N TYR A 252 12.96 6.06 13.44
CA TYR A 252 12.70 5.56 12.09
C TYR A 252 13.79 4.62 11.57
N GLU A 253 15.05 4.78 11.98
CA GLU A 253 16.13 3.86 11.58
C GLU A 253 15.88 2.45 12.11
N THR A 254 15.38 2.32 13.33
CA THR A 254 15.00 1.02 13.90
C THR A 254 13.79 0.46 13.15
N ALA A 255 12.72 1.24 12.94
CA ALA A 255 11.56 0.78 12.18
C ALA A 255 11.93 0.34 10.75
N ALA A 256 12.81 1.09 10.08
CA ALA A 256 13.33 0.76 8.76
C ALA A 256 14.14 -0.54 8.76
N ALA A 257 15.00 -0.75 9.77
CA ALA A 257 15.75 -1.99 9.91
C ALA A 257 14.83 -3.20 10.15
N GLU A 258 13.87 -3.09 11.07
CA GLU A 258 12.90 -4.15 11.36
C GLU A 258 12.08 -4.50 10.10
N TYR A 259 11.58 -3.49 9.37
CA TYR A 259 10.86 -3.70 8.12
C TYR A 259 11.73 -4.33 7.03
N ALA A 260 12.99 -3.91 6.89
CA ALA A 260 13.92 -4.46 5.91
C ALA A 260 14.17 -5.96 6.12
N HIS A 261 14.38 -6.39 7.38
CA HIS A 261 14.51 -7.80 7.71
C HIS A 261 13.22 -8.58 7.48
N MET A 262 12.06 -8.03 7.88
CA MET A 262 10.77 -8.66 7.60
C MET A 262 10.56 -8.86 6.09
N LEU A 263 10.83 -7.84 5.29
CA LEU A 263 10.67 -7.88 3.84
C LEU A 263 11.62 -8.90 3.20
N ALA A 264 12.87 -8.98 3.67
CA ALA A 264 13.83 -9.97 3.19
C ALA A 264 13.40 -11.41 3.49
N ASP A 265 12.97 -11.69 4.72
CA ASP A 265 12.48 -13.02 5.11
C ASP A 265 11.23 -13.43 4.31
N VAL A 266 10.27 -12.50 4.14
CA VAL A 266 9.06 -12.73 3.35
C VAL A 266 9.40 -12.98 1.88
N ALA A 267 10.30 -12.18 1.29
CA ALA A 267 10.73 -12.36 -0.09
C ALA A 267 11.38 -13.73 -0.31
N ASP A 268 12.30 -14.13 0.58
CA ASP A 268 12.94 -15.44 0.52
C ASP A 268 11.92 -16.60 0.65
N ALA A 269 10.94 -16.47 1.54
CA ALA A 269 9.89 -17.48 1.71
C ALA A 269 8.99 -17.59 0.46
N LEU A 270 8.60 -16.45 -0.14
CA LEU A 270 7.77 -16.41 -1.35
C LEU A 270 8.51 -16.96 -2.57
N HIS A 271 9.77 -16.57 -2.78
CA HIS A 271 10.60 -17.14 -3.85
C HIS A 271 10.90 -18.62 -3.62
N GLY A 272 11.00 -19.05 -2.35
CA GLY A 272 11.16 -20.45 -1.95
C GLY A 272 10.01 -21.37 -2.41
N LEU A 273 8.84 -20.82 -2.76
CA LEU A 273 7.74 -21.58 -3.38
C LEU A 273 8.11 -22.10 -4.78
N GLY A 274 9.11 -21.51 -5.44
CA GLY A 274 9.60 -21.94 -6.76
C GLY A 274 8.62 -21.66 -7.91
N ASP A 275 7.60 -20.84 -7.69
CA ASP A 275 6.65 -20.44 -8.72
C ASP A 275 7.09 -19.12 -9.38
N PRO A 276 7.57 -19.14 -10.64
CA PRO A 276 8.09 -17.95 -11.31
C PRO A 276 6.99 -16.97 -11.70
N ARG A 277 5.73 -17.16 -11.31
CA ARG A 277 4.64 -16.18 -11.48
C ARG A 277 4.50 -15.25 -10.29
N ILE A 278 4.98 -15.66 -9.12
CA ILE A 278 4.95 -14.84 -7.91
C ILE A 278 6.01 -13.75 -8.05
N ARG A 279 5.61 -12.50 -7.82
CA ARG A 279 6.47 -11.31 -7.89
C ARG A 279 6.36 -10.55 -6.59
N VAL A 280 7.48 -10.28 -5.94
CA VAL A 280 7.52 -9.65 -4.61
C VAL A 280 7.83 -8.16 -4.76
N LEU A 281 7.06 -7.33 -4.06
CA LEU A 281 7.29 -5.90 -3.90
C LEU A 281 7.46 -5.55 -2.43
N ASN A 282 8.16 -4.45 -2.15
CA ASN A 282 7.98 -3.74 -0.89
C ASN A 282 6.52 -3.27 -0.75
N GLY A 283 6.12 -2.93 0.47
CA GLY A 283 4.95 -2.11 0.75
C GLY A 283 5.25 -0.69 0.30
N GLY A 284 4.33 -0.06 -0.41
CA GLY A 284 4.54 1.31 -0.86
C GLY A 284 4.83 2.24 0.32
N LEU A 285 5.88 3.05 0.20
CA LEU A 285 6.27 3.99 1.25
C LEU A 285 5.52 5.30 1.05
N ALA A 286 5.00 5.87 2.15
CA ALA A 286 4.48 7.22 2.10
C ALA A 286 5.61 8.19 1.75
N PRO A 287 5.43 9.19 0.85
CA PRO A 287 6.53 10.07 0.47
C PRO A 287 7.13 10.85 1.64
N GLY A 288 6.30 11.18 2.64
CA GLY A 288 6.73 11.73 3.93
C GLY A 288 6.62 10.67 5.02
N GLY A 289 7.54 10.69 5.98
CA GLY A 289 7.58 9.75 7.11
C GLY A 289 7.77 10.44 8.45
N THR A 290 7.85 9.62 9.49
CA THR A 290 8.09 10.05 10.87
C THR A 290 9.55 9.83 11.26
N VAL A 291 10.12 10.77 12.01
CA VAL A 291 11.41 10.62 12.69
C VAL A 291 11.30 9.59 13.81
N SER A 292 10.17 9.59 14.53
CA SER A 292 9.91 8.62 15.58
C SER A 292 8.42 8.45 15.89
N CYS A 293 8.08 7.29 16.45
CA CYS A 293 6.74 6.89 16.87
C CYS A 293 6.69 6.62 18.37
N GLU A 294 5.66 7.11 19.05
CA GLU A 294 5.45 6.87 20.49
C GLU A 294 5.07 5.40 20.75
N CYS A 295 5.77 4.73 21.65
CA CYS A 295 5.48 3.35 22.02
C CYS A 295 4.22 3.26 22.89
N GLY A 296 3.25 2.46 22.44
CA GLY A 296 1.94 2.31 23.06
C GLY A 296 0.99 3.51 22.93
N GLY A 297 1.42 4.58 22.25
CA GLY A 297 0.66 5.82 22.09
C GLY A 297 0.43 6.20 20.62
N GLU A 298 -0.35 7.24 20.37
CA GLU A 298 -0.63 7.74 19.02
C GLU A 298 0.30 8.92 18.62
N GLY A 299 1.24 9.30 19.50
CA GLY A 299 2.22 10.35 19.23
C GLY A 299 3.20 9.98 18.13
N PHE A 300 3.60 10.98 17.35
CA PHE A 300 4.63 10.85 16.33
C PHE A 300 5.37 12.18 16.12
N GLN A 301 6.59 12.10 15.59
CA GLN A 301 7.38 13.25 15.17
C GLN A 301 7.55 13.21 13.65
N PRO A 302 6.92 14.09 12.85
CA PRO A 302 7.15 14.12 11.41
C PRO A 302 8.54 14.68 11.08
N GLY A 303 9.14 14.29 9.96
CA GLY A 303 10.33 15.01 9.50
C GLY A 303 11.27 14.32 8.52
N ILE A 304 11.04 13.06 8.17
CA ILE A 304 11.83 12.37 7.13
C ILE A 304 11.03 12.22 5.85
N THR A 305 11.69 11.83 4.76
CA THR A 305 11.03 11.38 3.53
C THR A 305 11.23 9.86 3.37
N SER A 306 10.61 9.25 2.35
CA SER A 306 10.85 7.83 2.08
C SER A 306 12.30 7.54 1.70
N ILE A 307 13.05 8.53 1.19
CA ILE A 307 14.47 8.37 0.82
C ILE A 307 15.35 8.05 2.02
N GLU A 308 15.22 8.79 3.12
CA GLU A 308 15.96 8.51 4.34
C GLU A 308 15.58 7.13 4.92
N TYR A 309 14.30 6.76 4.83
CA TYR A 309 13.82 5.46 5.27
C TYR A 309 14.40 4.32 4.42
N ILE A 310 14.42 4.44 3.09
CA ILE A 310 15.06 3.49 2.16
C ILE A 310 16.55 3.34 2.49
N GLN A 311 17.26 4.44 2.70
CA GLN A 311 18.69 4.38 3.04
C GLN A 311 18.94 3.63 4.35
N ALA A 312 18.08 3.82 5.36
CA ALA A 312 18.15 3.07 6.61
C ALA A 312 17.82 1.57 6.42
N MET A 313 16.82 1.24 5.60
CA MET A 313 16.51 -0.16 5.24
C MET A 313 17.73 -0.85 4.62
N LEU A 314 18.38 -0.20 3.66
CA LEU A 314 19.53 -0.77 2.93
C LEU A 314 20.82 -0.79 3.76
N ALA A 315 20.94 0.07 4.76
CA ALA A 315 22.01 -0.02 5.73
C ALA A 315 21.85 -1.25 6.64
N ALA A 316 20.62 -1.62 6.98
CA ALA A 316 20.32 -2.78 7.82
C ALA A 316 20.39 -4.10 7.03
N GLU A 317 19.82 -4.14 5.82
CA GLU A 317 19.80 -5.32 4.95
C GLU A 317 20.31 -4.99 3.53
N PRO A 318 21.65 -4.96 3.33
CA PRO A 318 22.25 -4.58 2.04
C PRO A 318 21.86 -5.48 0.86
N GLY A 319 21.43 -6.72 1.13
CA GLY A 319 20.99 -7.68 0.11
C GLY A 319 19.53 -7.51 -0.31
N LEU A 320 18.76 -6.62 0.33
CA LEU A 320 17.31 -6.52 0.19
C LEU A 320 16.86 -6.32 -1.26
N ILE A 321 17.48 -5.39 -1.98
CA ILE A 321 17.04 -5.01 -3.34
C ILE A 321 17.13 -6.18 -4.32
N ALA A 322 18.08 -7.10 -4.14
CA ALA A 322 18.22 -8.28 -4.99
C ALA A 322 17.11 -9.32 -4.78
N LYS A 323 16.30 -9.17 -3.72
CA LYS A 323 15.17 -10.05 -3.38
C LYS A 323 13.82 -9.53 -3.89
N LEU A 324 13.77 -8.34 -4.50
CA LEU A 324 12.53 -7.74 -4.99
C LEU A 324 12.44 -7.86 -6.51
N ASP A 325 11.22 -8.11 -7.00
CA ASP A 325 10.93 -8.21 -8.44
C ASP A 325 10.48 -6.87 -9.03
N ALA A 326 9.89 -6.00 -8.21
CA ALA A 326 9.48 -4.65 -8.55
C ALA A 326 9.45 -3.78 -7.28
N TRP A 327 9.42 -2.46 -7.47
CA TRP A 327 9.32 -1.47 -6.41
C TRP A 327 7.92 -0.86 -6.35
N ALA A 328 7.27 -0.95 -5.20
CA ALA A 328 6.00 -0.28 -4.92
C ALA A 328 6.25 1.17 -4.47
N SER A 329 5.54 2.12 -5.08
CA SER A 329 5.64 3.56 -4.77
C SER A 329 4.27 4.18 -4.53
N HIS A 330 4.18 5.08 -3.54
CA HIS A 330 3.00 5.92 -3.28
C HIS A 330 3.24 7.38 -3.69
N ALA A 331 3.68 7.62 -4.93
CA ALA A 331 3.98 8.96 -5.43
C ALA A 331 2.70 9.79 -5.65
N TYR A 332 2.18 10.36 -4.57
CA TYR A 332 1.04 11.27 -4.58
C TYR A 332 1.42 12.65 -5.14
N PRO A 333 0.50 13.36 -5.81
CA PRO A 333 0.73 14.73 -6.25
C PRO A 333 1.04 15.63 -5.05
N ALA A 334 2.17 16.32 -5.08
CA ALA A 334 2.66 17.07 -3.92
C ALA A 334 3.53 18.26 -4.33
N GLU A 335 3.37 19.40 -3.65
CA GLU A 335 4.17 20.62 -3.85
C GLU A 335 5.67 20.40 -3.62
N GLY A 336 6.02 19.49 -2.70
CA GLY A 336 7.39 19.21 -2.32
C GLY A 336 7.65 17.72 -2.11
N LYS A 337 8.93 17.38 -1.91
CA LYS A 337 9.36 16.02 -1.60
C LYS A 337 8.89 15.62 -0.21
N GLY A 338 7.88 14.75 -0.14
CA GLY A 338 7.31 14.23 1.10
C GLY A 338 6.32 15.15 1.83
N TRP A 339 5.86 16.24 1.22
CA TRP A 339 4.90 17.15 1.86
C TRP A 339 4.05 17.95 0.85
N GLY A 340 2.94 18.52 1.33
CA GLY A 340 2.09 19.40 0.52
C GLY A 340 1.26 18.64 -0.51
N PHE A 341 0.65 17.54 -0.10
CA PHE A 341 -0.07 16.59 -0.95
C PHE A 341 -1.38 17.16 -1.52
N PHE A 342 -1.86 16.50 -2.58
CA PHE A 342 -3.16 16.69 -3.25
C PHE A 342 -3.35 18.04 -3.95
N VAL A 343 -2.25 18.63 -4.41
CA VAL A 343 -2.26 19.89 -5.15
C VAL A 343 -2.68 19.73 -6.62
N PRO A 344 -3.27 20.78 -7.25
CA PRO A 344 -3.66 20.73 -8.66
C PRO A 344 -2.49 20.36 -9.58
N TYR A 345 -2.76 19.59 -10.64
CA TYR A 345 -1.76 19.22 -11.63
C TYR A 345 -1.07 20.45 -12.24
N ASP A 346 -1.87 21.38 -12.77
CA ASP A 346 -1.40 22.65 -13.37
C ASP A 346 -1.34 23.79 -12.35
N GLY A 347 -1.16 23.48 -11.06
CA GLY A 347 -0.95 24.50 -10.03
C GLY A 347 0.27 25.38 -10.34
N PRO A 348 0.33 26.63 -9.86
CA PRO A 348 1.44 27.54 -10.13
C PRO A 348 2.82 26.90 -9.86
N GLY A 349 3.63 26.74 -10.91
CA GLY A 349 4.95 26.10 -10.81
C GLY A 349 4.95 24.58 -11.05
N GLY A 350 3.87 23.99 -11.54
CA GLY A 350 3.77 22.54 -11.78
C GLY A 350 3.69 21.77 -10.46
N GLN A 351 2.91 22.27 -9.52
CA GLN A 351 2.97 21.88 -8.11
C GLN A 351 2.86 20.37 -7.89
N ALA A 352 1.98 19.67 -8.60
CA ALA A 352 1.84 18.23 -8.43
C ALA A 352 3.04 17.41 -8.95
N HIS A 353 3.78 17.95 -9.93
CA HIS A 353 4.80 17.19 -10.67
C HIS A 353 5.90 16.68 -9.74
N THR A 354 6.34 17.49 -8.78
CA THR A 354 7.35 17.10 -7.79
C THR A 354 6.98 15.80 -7.07
N GLY A 355 5.73 15.69 -6.59
CA GLY A 355 5.23 14.47 -5.97
C GLY A 355 5.00 13.33 -6.96
N LEU A 356 4.46 13.60 -8.15
CA LEU A 356 4.17 12.55 -9.15
C LEU A 356 5.42 11.85 -9.70
N VAL A 357 6.57 12.54 -9.76
CA VAL A 357 7.86 11.94 -10.18
C VAL A 357 8.69 11.42 -9.02
N TYR A 358 8.16 11.43 -7.80
CA TYR A 358 8.94 11.13 -6.60
C TYR A 358 9.48 9.69 -6.57
N TYR A 359 8.82 8.75 -7.25
CA TYR A 359 9.34 7.39 -7.47
C TYR A 359 10.74 7.36 -8.12
N GLN A 360 11.14 8.42 -8.85
CA GLN A 360 12.47 8.53 -9.43
C GLN A 360 13.54 8.77 -8.37
N ASP A 361 13.21 9.52 -7.31
CA ASP A 361 14.10 9.69 -6.16
C ASP A 361 14.21 8.36 -5.40
N GLU A 362 13.11 7.62 -5.26
CA GLU A 362 13.12 6.28 -4.64
C GLU A 362 14.00 5.30 -5.44
N ARG A 363 13.84 5.26 -6.78
CA ARG A 363 14.72 4.49 -7.68
C ARG A 363 16.19 4.86 -7.52
N ALA A 364 16.49 6.15 -7.40
CA ALA A 364 17.86 6.60 -7.17
C ALA A 364 18.38 6.15 -5.79
N ALA A 365 17.54 6.12 -4.76
CA ALA A 365 17.89 5.70 -3.41
C ALA A 365 18.13 4.19 -3.30
N ILE A 366 17.33 3.36 -4.00
CA ILE A 366 17.55 1.91 -4.04
C ILE A 366 18.78 1.52 -4.86
N GLY A 367 19.22 2.38 -5.79
CA GLY A 367 20.42 2.17 -6.60
C GLY A 367 20.31 1.02 -7.60
N ALA A 368 19.10 0.61 -7.97
CA ALA A 368 18.82 -0.48 -8.89
C ALA A 368 17.73 -0.12 -9.91
N ASP A 369 17.74 -0.81 -11.04
CA ASP A 369 16.77 -0.63 -12.13
C ASP A 369 15.61 -1.62 -11.99
N LEU A 370 14.88 -1.55 -10.87
CA LEU A 370 13.65 -2.32 -10.68
C LEU A 370 12.48 -1.66 -11.42
N PRO A 371 11.58 -2.46 -12.03
CA PRO A 371 10.28 -1.95 -12.48
C PRO A 371 9.52 -1.31 -11.31
N VAL A 372 8.76 -0.26 -11.59
CA VAL A 372 7.95 0.44 -10.59
C VAL A 372 6.48 0.11 -10.78
N VAL A 373 5.82 -0.17 -9.66
CA VAL A 373 4.37 -0.26 -9.56
C VAL A 373 3.92 0.89 -8.67
N MET A 374 3.09 1.79 -9.21
CA MET A 374 2.47 2.85 -8.42
C MET A 374 1.26 2.25 -7.67
N THR A 375 1.50 1.64 -6.51
CA THR A 375 0.48 0.87 -5.77
C THR A 375 -0.59 1.76 -5.15
N GLU A 376 -0.29 3.05 -4.94
CA GLU A 376 -1.26 4.09 -4.61
C GLU A 376 -0.82 5.45 -5.18
N THR A 377 -1.79 6.25 -5.62
CA THR A 377 -1.62 7.66 -5.99
C THR A 377 -3.01 8.27 -6.23
N GLY A 378 -3.11 9.58 -6.45
CA GLY A 378 -4.34 10.23 -6.89
C GLY A 378 -4.67 11.52 -6.15
N TRP A 379 -5.89 12.00 -6.37
CA TRP A 379 -6.43 13.21 -5.78
C TRP A 379 -7.72 12.93 -5.02
N THR A 380 -8.02 13.77 -4.05
CA THR A 380 -9.28 13.76 -3.30
C THR A 380 -10.05 15.05 -3.51
N THR A 381 -11.38 14.95 -3.57
CA THR A 381 -12.24 16.14 -3.62
C THR A 381 -12.27 16.93 -2.30
N GLU A 382 -11.81 16.35 -1.19
CA GLU A 382 -11.80 17.02 0.13
C GLU A 382 -10.74 18.12 0.25
N LEU A 383 -9.62 17.99 -0.48
CA LEU A 383 -8.47 18.90 -0.38
C LEU A 383 -8.34 19.83 -1.59
N GLY A 384 -9.37 19.84 -2.45
CA GLY A 384 -9.49 20.74 -3.59
C GLY A 384 -9.68 19.99 -4.91
N GLY A 385 -10.34 20.66 -5.86
CA GLY A 385 -10.67 20.08 -7.16
C GLY A 385 -12.08 19.49 -7.21
N SER A 386 -12.84 19.82 -8.25
CA SER A 386 -14.05 19.08 -8.60
C SER A 386 -13.70 17.73 -9.21
N HIS A 387 -14.67 16.81 -9.31
CA HIS A 387 -14.45 15.53 -10.00
C HIS A 387 -13.95 15.72 -11.45
N GLU A 388 -14.41 16.76 -12.15
CA GLU A 388 -13.96 17.08 -13.50
C GLU A 388 -12.50 17.57 -13.53
N GLN A 389 -12.10 18.36 -12.53
CA GLN A 389 -10.71 18.82 -12.42
C GLN A 389 -9.79 17.64 -12.12
N ILE A 390 -10.16 16.77 -11.17
CA ILE A 390 -9.42 15.56 -10.83
C ILE A 390 -9.31 14.63 -12.04
N ALA A 391 -10.38 14.49 -12.84
CA ALA A 391 -10.34 13.72 -14.08
C ALA A 391 -9.27 14.26 -15.05
N GLY A 392 -9.25 15.58 -15.28
CA GLY A 392 -8.24 16.23 -16.12
C GLY A 392 -6.81 16.06 -15.58
N TRP A 393 -6.62 16.27 -14.27
CA TRP A 393 -5.32 16.09 -13.61
C TRP A 393 -4.79 14.66 -13.72
N THR A 394 -5.67 13.67 -13.55
CA THR A 394 -5.31 12.26 -13.63
C THR A 394 -4.93 11.86 -15.06
N VAL A 395 -5.69 12.32 -16.07
CA VAL A 395 -5.34 12.10 -17.48
C VAL A 395 -3.97 12.72 -17.80
N ASN A 396 -3.73 13.97 -17.40
CA ASN A 396 -2.43 14.61 -17.60
C ASN A 396 -1.28 13.84 -16.92
N ALA A 397 -1.50 13.29 -15.71
CA ALA A 397 -0.49 12.48 -15.04
C ALA A 397 -0.19 11.18 -15.79
N TYR A 398 -1.21 10.50 -16.32
CA TYR A 398 -0.99 9.35 -17.21
C TYR A 398 -0.17 9.76 -18.44
N GLU A 399 -0.60 10.78 -19.18
CA GLU A 399 0.02 11.15 -20.47
C GLU A 399 1.45 11.70 -20.33
N HIS A 400 1.75 12.40 -19.24
CA HIS A 400 2.98 13.18 -19.12
C HIS A 400 3.95 12.67 -18.05
N VAL A 401 3.52 11.76 -17.19
CA VAL A 401 4.38 11.19 -16.13
C VAL A 401 4.41 9.68 -16.25
N TRP A 402 3.27 9.01 -16.07
CA TRP A 402 3.26 7.58 -15.85
C TRP A 402 3.48 6.78 -17.14
N LEU A 403 2.81 7.11 -18.24
CA LEU A 403 3.02 6.45 -19.54
C LEU A 403 4.29 6.93 -20.25
N ALA A 404 4.89 8.02 -19.77
CA ALA A 404 6.11 8.57 -20.33
C ALA A 404 7.38 7.83 -19.84
N ASP A 405 7.31 7.12 -18.71
CA ASP A 405 8.40 6.32 -18.18
C ASP A 405 8.11 4.81 -18.35
N PRO A 406 8.83 4.10 -19.25
CA PRO A 406 8.63 2.67 -19.46
C PRO A 406 9.05 1.81 -18.26
N GLY A 407 9.72 2.39 -17.25
CA GLY A 407 10.00 1.72 -15.99
C GLY A 407 8.77 1.56 -15.09
N ILE A 408 7.68 2.31 -15.34
CA ILE A 408 6.40 2.12 -14.65
C ILE A 408 5.60 1.04 -15.38
N ILE A 409 5.42 -0.11 -14.73
CA ILE A 409 4.71 -1.24 -15.32
C ILE A 409 3.22 -1.26 -14.96
N ALA A 410 2.81 -0.62 -13.85
CA ALA A 410 1.41 -0.49 -13.48
C ALA A 410 1.15 0.75 -12.61
N VAL A 411 -0.04 1.33 -12.77
CA VAL A 411 -0.56 2.43 -11.95
C VAL A 411 -1.88 1.99 -11.34
N LEU A 412 -1.96 2.00 -10.01
CA LEU A 412 -3.09 1.50 -9.23
C LEU A 412 -3.61 2.60 -8.29
N PRO A 413 -4.30 3.65 -8.81
CA PRO A 413 -4.71 4.78 -7.99
C PRO A 413 -5.64 4.38 -6.83
N PHE A 414 -5.55 5.12 -5.73
CA PHE A 414 -6.43 4.99 -4.57
C PHE A 414 -7.67 5.88 -4.79
N GLN A 415 -8.88 5.37 -4.92
CA GLN A 415 -9.29 3.95 -4.99
C GLN A 415 -10.58 3.84 -5.81
N LEU A 416 -11.03 2.63 -6.17
CA LEU A 416 -12.19 2.45 -7.03
C LEU A 416 -13.51 2.91 -6.40
N MET A 417 -13.88 2.33 -5.26
CA MET A 417 -15.18 2.50 -4.60
C MET A 417 -15.14 2.01 -3.14
N ASP A 418 -15.30 2.93 -2.19
CA ASP A 418 -15.51 2.64 -0.77
C ASP A 418 -16.18 3.84 -0.07
N PRO A 419 -17.21 3.62 0.78
CA PRO A 419 -17.95 4.70 1.41
C PRO A 419 -17.14 5.50 2.46
N ASN A 420 -16.11 4.91 3.07
CA ASN A 420 -15.24 5.61 4.01
C ASN A 420 -14.21 6.49 3.30
N TRP A 421 -13.99 6.25 2.01
CA TRP A 421 -13.01 6.92 1.16
C TRP A 421 -13.66 7.54 -0.08
N ASP A 422 -14.92 7.96 0.03
CA ASP A 422 -15.72 8.40 -1.13
C ASP A 422 -15.11 9.58 -1.89
N ALA A 423 -14.38 10.44 -1.18
CA ALA A 423 -13.72 11.60 -1.77
C ALA A 423 -12.58 11.23 -2.75
N PHE A 424 -12.02 10.03 -2.61
CA PHE A 424 -11.03 9.43 -3.52
C PHE A 424 -11.64 8.46 -4.53
N SER A 425 -12.90 8.04 -4.35
CA SER A 425 -13.51 6.99 -5.17
C SER A 425 -13.61 7.40 -6.65
N TRP A 426 -13.36 6.44 -7.55
CA TRP A 426 -13.58 6.58 -8.99
C TRP A 426 -15.00 6.18 -9.43
N ALA A 427 -15.73 5.46 -8.57
CA ALA A 427 -17.16 5.18 -8.69
C ALA A 427 -17.86 5.49 -7.35
N ASP A 428 -19.14 5.88 -7.38
CA ASP A 428 -19.90 6.05 -6.14
C ASP A 428 -20.25 4.70 -5.49
N GLY A 429 -20.81 4.71 -4.28
CA GLY A 429 -21.19 3.47 -3.57
C GLY A 429 -22.26 2.60 -4.26
N GLY A 430 -22.91 3.11 -5.32
CA GLY A 430 -23.81 2.34 -6.18
C GLY A 430 -23.10 1.71 -7.39
N GLY A 431 -21.80 1.98 -7.57
CA GLY A 431 -21.02 1.55 -8.72
C GLY A 431 -21.15 2.46 -9.94
N ASN A 432 -21.73 3.67 -9.80
CA ASN A 432 -21.81 4.60 -10.93
C ASN A 432 -20.44 5.26 -11.15
N PRO A 433 -19.88 5.21 -12.37
CA PRO A 433 -18.62 5.86 -12.69
C PRO A 433 -18.65 7.38 -12.45
N ARG A 434 -17.58 7.90 -11.84
CA ARG A 434 -17.32 9.35 -11.74
C ARG A 434 -16.52 9.83 -12.95
N PRO A 435 -16.39 11.16 -13.16
CA PRO A 435 -15.63 11.73 -14.28
C PRO A 435 -14.22 11.14 -14.47
N VAL A 436 -13.45 10.93 -13.38
CA VAL A 436 -12.09 10.38 -13.45
C VAL A 436 -12.05 8.97 -14.05
N TYR A 437 -12.96 8.09 -13.63
CA TYR A 437 -13.10 6.75 -14.20
C TYR A 437 -13.34 6.81 -15.70
N THR A 438 -14.31 7.64 -16.12
CA THR A 438 -14.70 7.72 -17.53
C THR A 438 -13.58 8.28 -18.39
N ALA A 439 -12.87 9.29 -17.89
CA ALA A 439 -11.77 9.93 -18.61
C ALA A 439 -10.57 8.99 -18.78
N VAL A 440 -10.15 8.28 -17.72
CA VAL A 440 -9.02 7.35 -17.79
C VAL A 440 -9.35 6.13 -18.64
N ARG A 441 -10.57 5.58 -18.52
CA ARG A 441 -11.04 4.50 -19.42
C ARG A 441 -11.01 4.94 -20.88
N ALA A 442 -11.46 6.16 -21.17
CA ALA A 442 -11.45 6.71 -22.53
C ALA A 442 -10.03 6.91 -23.06
N LEU A 443 -9.11 7.39 -22.22
CA LEU A 443 -7.68 7.50 -22.56
C LEU A 443 -7.12 6.12 -22.94
N ARG A 444 -7.27 5.11 -22.08
CA ARG A 444 -6.82 3.74 -22.35
C ARG A 444 -7.35 3.24 -23.68
N CYS A 445 -8.67 3.28 -23.90
CA CYS A 445 -9.28 2.83 -25.16
C CYS A 445 -8.78 3.58 -26.40
N GLY A 446 -8.34 4.83 -26.24
CA GLY A 446 -7.79 5.63 -27.33
C GLY A 446 -6.38 5.21 -27.77
N LEU A 447 -5.66 4.46 -26.94
CA LEU A 447 -4.30 3.99 -27.22
C LEU A 447 -4.25 2.67 -28.03
N GLY A 448 -5.39 2.00 -28.19
CA GLY A 448 -5.50 0.67 -28.80
C GLY A 448 -5.71 -0.41 -27.74
#